data_AF-A0AA43BW04-F1
#
_entry.id   AF-A0AA43BW04-F1
#
_cell.length_a   1.000
_cell.length_b   1.000
_cell.length_c   1.000
_cell.angle_alpha   90.00
_cell.angle_beta   90.00
_cell.angle_gamma   90.00
#
_symmetry.space_group_name_H-M   'P 1'
#
loop_
_entity.id
_entity.type
_entity.pdbx_description
1 polymer ?
#
loop_
_entity_poly.entity_id
_entity_poly.type
_entity_poly.pdbx_seq_one_letter_code
_entity_poly.pdbx_strand_id
1 'polypeptide(L)'
;MCHIALMLPLLALPVLWMWPLAVSVPIYAVVAIVSATIYWYAVLAMRRPIESGAEAMIGATGNVTESRSTRLMVRIGGELWNARSLA
;
A
#
# COMPACT_ATOMS: atom_id res chain seq x y z
N MET A 1 -0.12 -8.71 -7.50
CA MET A 1 1.27 -9.19 -7.27
C MET A 1 1.46 -9.81 -5.87
N CYS A 2 0.58 -9.54 -4.90
CA CYS A 2 0.55 -10.15 -3.56
C CYS A 2 0.41 -11.68 -3.48
N HIS A 3 0.15 -12.39 -4.59
CA HIS A 3 -0.17 -13.83 -4.53
C HIS A 3 1.06 -14.72 -4.31
N ILE A 4 2.27 -14.27 -4.65
CA ILE A 4 3.50 -15.06 -4.48
C ILE A 4 3.84 -15.24 -2.98
N ALA A 5 3.61 -14.21 -2.16
CA ALA A 5 3.81 -14.31 -0.70
C ALA A 5 2.81 -15.29 -0.04
N LEU A 6 1.60 -15.43 -0.61
CA LEU A 6 0.55 -16.33 -0.11
C LEU A 6 0.81 -17.80 -0.43
N MET A 7 1.60 -18.10 -1.47
CA MET A 7 1.96 -19.48 -1.83
C MET A 7 3.21 -20.00 -1.12
N LEU A 8 4.00 -19.12 -0.49
CA LEU A 8 5.23 -19.50 0.21
C LEU A 8 5.01 -20.54 1.34
N PRO A 9 3.95 -20.43 2.18
CA PRO A 9 3.61 -21.48 3.15
C PRO A 9 3.16 -22.77 2.47
N LEU A 10 2.41 -22.67 1.37
CA LEU A 10 1.92 -23.82 0.61
C LEU A 10 3.06 -24.63 -0.03
N LEU A 11 4.13 -23.96 -0.49
CA LEU A 11 5.35 -24.57 -1.01
C LEU A 11 6.22 -25.20 0.07
N ALA A 12 6.08 -24.78 1.34
CA ALA A 12 6.84 -25.31 2.46
C ALA A 12 6.20 -26.58 3.09
N LEU A 13 4.92 -26.85 2.81
CA LEU A 13 4.20 -28.07 3.24
C LEU A 13 4.84 -29.38 2.70
N PRO A 14 5.23 -29.48 1.42
CA PRO A 14 5.96 -30.64 0.89
C PRO A 14 7.31 -30.88 1.58
N VAL A 15 8.00 -29.81 1.99
CA VAL A 15 9.29 -29.88 2.68
C VAL A 15 9.12 -30.33 4.14
N LEU A 16 8.02 -29.93 4.80
CA LEU A 16 7.67 -30.36 6.16
C LEU A 16 7.39 -31.86 6.24
N TRP A 17 6.83 -32.45 5.16
CA TRP A 17 6.48 -33.87 5.12
C TRP A 17 7.70 -34.78 4.92
N MET A 18 8.70 -34.34 4.15
CA MET A 18 9.83 -35.19 3.74
C MET A 18 10.98 -35.23 4.77
N TRP A 19 11.02 -34.30 5.73
CA TRP A 19 12.15 -34.12 6.66
C TRP A 19 11.72 -34.21 8.14
N PRO A 20 12.64 -34.50 9.09
CA PRO A 20 12.34 -34.57 10.51
C PRO A 20 11.62 -33.32 11.01
N LEU A 21 10.49 -33.52 11.71
CA LEU A 21 9.68 -32.44 12.27
C LEU A 21 10.50 -31.45 13.13
N ALA A 22 11.54 -31.94 13.80
CA ALA A 22 12.42 -31.13 14.63
C ALA A 22 13.18 -30.02 13.86
N VAL A 23 13.46 -30.23 12.57
CA VAL A 23 14.22 -29.29 11.73
C VAL A 23 13.28 -28.47 10.83
N SER A 24 12.19 -29.08 10.36
CA SER A 24 11.25 -28.40 9.47
C SER A 24 10.40 -27.35 10.19
N VAL A 25 10.01 -27.60 11.44
CA VAL A 25 9.22 -26.65 12.25
C VAL A 25 9.91 -25.29 12.46
N PRO A 26 11.18 -25.20 12.92
CA PRO A 26 11.82 -23.90 13.11
C PRO A 26 12.02 -23.14 11.80
N ILE A 27 12.36 -23.84 10.71
CA ILE A 27 12.49 -23.22 9.38
C ILE A 27 11.15 -22.65 8.92
N TYR A 28 10.07 -23.41 9.09
CA TYR A 28 8.73 -22.97 8.73
C TYR A 28 8.28 -21.78 9.59
N ALA A 29 8.60 -21.79 10.88
CA ALA A 29 8.31 -20.68 11.79
C ALA A 29 9.01 -19.39 11.34
N VAL A 30 10.28 -19.46 10.94
CA VAL A 30 11.03 -18.30 10.44
C VAL A 30 10.38 -17.76 9.16
N VAL A 31 10.06 -18.62 8.21
CA VAL A 31 9.41 -18.23 6.95
C VAL A 31 8.04 -17.60 7.20
N ALA A 32 7.26 -18.16 8.12
CA ALA A 32 5.95 -17.64 8.52
C ALA A 32 6.07 -16.24 9.15
N ILE A 33 7.04 -16.03 10.05
CA ILE A 33 7.28 -14.72 10.69
C ILE A 33 7.66 -13.67 9.63
N VAL A 34 8.61 -13.99 8.75
CA VAL A 34 9.01 -13.07 7.67
C VAL A 34 7.81 -12.73 6.79
N SER A 35 7.02 -13.73 6.39
CA SER A 35 5.82 -13.51 5.58
C SER A 35 4.79 -12.63 6.30
N ALA A 36 4.56 -12.87 7.59
CA ALA A 36 3.63 -12.09 8.41
C ALA A 36 4.09 -10.63 8.57
N THR A 37 5.38 -10.38 8.76
CA THR A 37 5.89 -9.00 8.87
C THR A 37 5.71 -8.21 7.57
N ILE A 38 6.00 -8.83 6.41
CA ILE A 38 5.76 -8.20 5.11
C ILE A 38 4.27 -7.90 4.92
N TYR A 39 3.40 -8.84 5.30
CA TYR A 39 1.95 -8.65 5.23
C TYR A 39 1.47 -7.50 6.12
N TRP A 40 2.01 -7.41 7.34
CA TRP A 40 1.71 -6.33 8.27
C TRP A 40 2.03 -4.96 7.65
N TYR A 41 3.21 -4.81 7.05
CA TYR A 41 3.58 -3.56 6.37
C TYR A 41 2.72 -3.29 5.14
N ALA A 42 2.38 -4.31 4.34
CA ALA A 42 1.51 -4.15 3.18
C ALA A 42 0.10 -3.70 3.57
N VAL A 43 -0.48 -4.30 4.61
CA VAL A 43 -1.78 -3.89 5.15
C VAL A 43 -1.70 -2.50 5.76
N LEU A 44 -0.62 -2.17 6.47
CA LEU A 44 -0.41 -0.84 7.00
C LEU A 44 -0.34 0.21 5.88
N ALA A 45 0.30 -0.12 4.75
CA ALA A 45 0.35 0.73 3.57
C ALA A 45 -1.02 0.86 2.90
N MET A 46 -1.78 -0.24 2.76
CA MET A 46 -3.13 -0.23 2.18
C MET A 46 -4.17 0.48 3.06
N ARG A 47 -3.97 0.48 4.38
CA ARG A 47 -4.81 1.21 5.35
C ARG A 47 -4.47 2.69 5.42
N ARG A 48 -3.42 3.15 4.76
CA ARG A 48 -3.23 4.59 4.59
C ARG A 48 -4.41 5.12 3.77
N PRO A 49 -5.05 6.20 4.21
CA PRO A 49 -6.15 6.79 3.47
C PRO A 49 -5.68 7.10 2.04
N ILE A 50 -6.58 6.94 1.08
CA ILE A 50 -6.30 7.24 -0.32
C ILE A 50 -6.10 8.75 -0.41
N GLU A 51 -4.84 9.19 -0.38
CA GLU A 51 -4.47 10.61 -0.51
C GLU A 51 -4.53 11.10 -1.97
N SER A 52 -4.68 10.17 -2.93
CA SER A 52 -4.69 10.46 -4.37
C SER A 52 -6.06 10.18 -4.98
N GLY A 53 -6.76 11.22 -5.46
CA GLY A 53 -8.02 11.09 -6.19
C GLY A 53 -8.95 12.29 -6.03
N ALA A 54 -9.93 12.42 -6.93
CA ALA A 54 -10.92 13.51 -6.90
C ALA A 54 -11.71 13.56 -5.58
N GLU A 55 -11.93 12.41 -4.94
CA GLU A 55 -12.64 12.31 -3.64
C GLU A 55 -11.83 12.89 -2.49
N ALA A 56 -10.50 12.71 -2.48
CA ALA A 56 -9.61 13.29 -1.47
C ALA A 56 -9.47 14.82 -1.61
N MET A 57 -9.79 15.37 -2.78
CA MET A 57 -9.78 16.81 -3.05
C MET A 57 -11.00 17.53 -2.45
N ILE A 58 -12.12 16.82 -2.27
CA ILE A 58 -13.38 17.41 -1.78
C ILE A 58 -13.24 17.69 -0.28
N GLY A 59 -13.15 18.98 0.07
CA GLY A 59 -12.96 19.44 1.46
C GLY A 59 -11.50 19.62 1.87
N ALA A 60 -10.54 19.30 1.00
CA ALA A 60 -9.12 19.55 1.24
C ALA A 60 -8.76 21.03 1.02
N THR A 61 -7.88 21.56 1.85
CA THR A 61 -7.31 22.90 1.70
C THR A 61 -5.99 22.83 0.93
N GLY A 62 -5.87 23.64 -0.12
CA GLY A 62 -4.69 23.71 -0.97
C GLY A 62 -4.26 25.14 -1.20
N ASN A 63 -3.01 25.33 -1.61
CA ASN A 63 -2.46 26.65 -1.89
C ASN A 63 -2.53 26.94 -3.39
N VAL A 64 -2.94 28.15 -3.76
CA VAL A 64 -3.01 28.57 -5.16
C VAL A 64 -1.59 28.96 -5.62
N THR A 65 -1.04 28.20 -6.55
CA THR A 65 0.30 28.42 -7.09
C THR A 65 0.30 29.29 -8.35
N GLU A 66 -0.74 29.21 -9.18
CA GLU A 66 -0.85 30.01 -10.40
C GLU A 66 -2.31 30.39 -10.68
N SER A 67 -2.51 31.62 -11.16
CA SER A 67 -3.83 32.12 -11.56
C SER A 67 -3.77 32.58 -13.00
N ARG A 68 -4.51 31.90 -13.88
CA ARG A 68 -4.57 32.21 -15.32
C ARG A 68 -6.01 32.41 -15.74
N SER A 69 -6.49 33.65 -15.63
CA SER A 69 -7.85 34.07 -15.98
C SER A 69 -8.91 33.19 -15.30
N THR A 70 -9.46 32.20 -16.00
CA THR A 70 -10.52 31.29 -15.53
C THR A 70 -10.02 29.94 -15.04
N ARG A 71 -8.72 29.65 -15.15
CA ARG A 71 -8.10 28.41 -14.62
C ARG A 71 -7.11 28.77 -13.53
N LEU A 72 -7.24 28.10 -12.39
CA LEU A 72 -6.36 28.20 -11.23
C LEU A 72 -5.56 26.91 -11.15
N MET A 73 -4.28 27.02 -10.81
CA MET A 73 -3.45 25.86 -10.52
C MET A 73 -3.23 25.78 -9.02
N VAL A 74 -3.85 24.78 -8.40
CA VAL A 74 -3.88 24.61 -6.94
C VAL A 74 -3.01 23.40 -6.59
N ARG A 75 -2.14 23.58 -5.59
CA ARG A 75 -1.40 22.48 -4.99
C ARG A 75 -2.14 22.02 -3.75
N ILE A 76 -2.59 20.77 -3.75
CA ILE A 76 -3.21 20.12 -2.59
C ILE A 76 -2.32 18.92 -2.25
N GLY A 77 -1.78 18.89 -1.04
CA GLY A 77 -0.74 17.94 -0.67
C GLY A 77 0.51 18.09 -1.54
N GLY A 78 0.85 17.04 -2.29
CA GLY A 78 2.01 16.98 -3.20
C GLY A 78 1.69 17.15 -4.69
N GLU A 79 0.42 17.25 -5.06
CA GLU A 79 -0.03 17.22 -6.45
C GLU A 79 -0.53 18.59 -6.94
N LEU A 80 -0.33 18.89 -8.23
CA LEU A 80 -0.76 20.10 -8.90
C LEU A 80 -2.03 19.83 -9.71
N TRP A 81 -3.09 20.56 -9.39
CA TRP A 81 -4.43 20.35 -9.95
C TRP A 81 -4.93 21.59 -10.66
N ASN A 82 -5.67 21.37 -11.75
CA ASN A 82 -6.36 22.43 -12.47
C ASN A 82 -7.74 22.64 -11.84
N ALA A 83 -7.98 23.81 -11.27
CA ALA A 83 -9.24 24.20 -10.66
C ALA A 83 -9.90 25.33 -11.46
N ARG A 84 -11.23 25.40 -11.39
CA ARG A 84 -12.01 26.52 -11.91
C ARG A 84 -12.83 27.10 -10.76
N SER A 85 -12.83 28.43 -10.63
CA SER A 85 -13.75 29.10 -9.72
C SER A 85 -15.16 29.07 -10.30
N LEU A 86 -16.12 28.53 -9.56
CA LEU A 86 -17.55 28.75 -9.80
C LEU A 86 -17.92 30.10 -9.18
N ALA A 87 -17.51 31.18 -9.83
CA ALA A 87 -17.95 32.54 -9.52
C ALA A 87 -19.03 32.96 -10.52
#